data_AF-A0ABD0NA92-F1
#
_entry.id   AF-A0ABD0NA92-F1
#
_cell.length_a   1.000
_cell.length_b   1.000
_cell.length_c   1.000
_cell.angle_alpha   90.00
_cell.angle_beta   90.00
_cell.angle_gamma   90.00
#
_symmetry.space_group_name_H-M   'P 1'
#
loop_
_entity.id
_entity.type
_entity.pdbx_description
1 polymer ?
#
loop_
_entity_poly.entity_id
_entity_poly.type
_entity_poly.pdbx_seq_one_letter_code
_entity_poly.pdbx_strand_id
1 'polypeptide(L)' 'SSPAESANMNAANHLGAGTLCAICGDRATGKHYGASSCDGCKGFFRRSVRKNHMYSC' A
#
# COMPACT_ATOMS: atom_id res chain seq x y z
N SER A 1 22.32 -11.87 16.88
CA SER A 1 22.81 -11.41 15.56
C SER A 1 21.63 -11.49 14.60
N SER A 2 21.19 -10.34 14.11
CA SER A 2 19.96 -10.14 13.35
C SER A 2 19.85 -11.05 12.10
N PRO A 3 18.71 -11.70 11.86
CA PRO A 3 18.33 -12.10 10.50
C PRO A 3 17.72 -10.86 9.81
N ALA A 4 18.56 -9.85 9.59
CA ALA A 4 18.24 -8.75 8.68
C ALA A 4 18.59 -9.23 7.26
N GLU A 5 17.92 -10.28 6.80
CA GLU A 5 18.10 -10.77 5.45
C GLU A 5 17.42 -9.82 4.48
N SER A 6 18.25 -9.26 3.59
CA SER A 6 17.91 -8.75 2.27
C SER A 6 17.36 -7.33 2.18
N ALA A 7 18.19 -6.37 2.58
CA ALA A 7 18.25 -5.08 1.91
C ALA A 7 18.89 -5.26 0.51
N ASN A 8 18.09 -5.61 -0.50
CA ASN A 8 18.45 -5.41 -1.90
C ASN A 8 17.22 -5.06 -2.73
N MET A 9 16.88 -3.77 -2.75
CA MET A 9 15.92 -3.20 -3.71
C MET A 9 16.62 -2.05 -4.43
N ASN A 10 17.65 -2.39 -5.23
CA ASN A 10 18.31 -1.42 -6.10
C ASN A 10 17.57 -1.32 -7.44
N ALA A 11 17.39 -0.08 -7.88
CA ALA A 11 17.21 0.38 -9.25
C ALA A 11 15.92 -0.03 -10.00
N ALA A 12 14.96 0.91 -9.94
CA ALA A 12 14.50 1.69 -11.08
C ALA A 12 14.20 0.95 -12.41
N ASN A 13 12.93 1.11 -12.83
CA ASN A 13 12.44 1.01 -14.22
C ASN A 13 12.33 -0.41 -14.81
N HIS A 14 11.26 -1.14 -14.44
CA HIS A 14 9.99 -1.18 -15.21
C HIS A 14 9.12 -2.41 -14.86
N LEU A 15 7.79 -2.19 -14.88
CA LEU A 15 6.73 -3.18 -15.18
C LEU A 15 6.08 -4.01 -14.05
N GLY A 16 5.81 -3.38 -12.92
CA GLY A 16 4.82 -3.91 -11.97
C GLY A 16 4.18 -2.81 -11.16
N ALA A 17 3.31 -2.00 -11.77
CA ALA A 17 2.52 -0.94 -11.11
C ALA A 17 1.49 -1.47 -10.07
N GLY A 18 1.84 -2.54 -9.36
CA GLY A 18 0.99 -3.30 -8.46
C GLY A 18 1.71 -3.92 -7.26
N THR A 19 3.02 -3.71 -7.06
CA THR A 19 3.78 -4.38 -5.97
C THR A 19 3.84 -3.58 -4.67
N LEU A 20 3.74 -2.24 -4.72
CA LEU A 20 3.77 -1.36 -3.55
C LEU A 20 2.50 -0.53 -3.43
N CYS A 21 2.06 -0.32 -2.19
CA CYS A 21 0.90 0.49 -1.86
C CYS A 21 1.20 1.96 -2.14
N ALA A 22 0.42 2.58 -3.01
CA ALA A 22 0.58 3.99 -3.37
C ALA A 22 0.26 4.98 -2.22
N ILE A 23 -0.26 4.51 -1.09
CA ILE A 23 -0.70 5.33 0.04
C ILE A 23 0.33 5.32 1.17
N CYS A 24 0.83 4.14 1.56
CA CYS A 24 1.73 3.98 2.71
C CYS A 24 3.09 3.35 2.37
N GLY A 25 3.30 2.87 1.13
CA GLY A 25 4.54 2.23 0.71
C GLY A 25 4.71 0.75 1.11
N ASP A 26 3.80 0.18 1.90
CA ASP A 26 3.81 -1.26 2.25
C ASP A 26 3.52 -2.14 1.02
N ARG A 27 3.70 -3.46 1.14
CA ARG A 27 3.43 -4.44 0.08
C ARG A 27 1.96 -4.34 -0.37
N ALA A 28 1.74 -3.99 -1.64
CA ALA A 28 0.41 -4.01 -2.21
C ALA A 28 -0.06 -5.46 -2.41
N THR A 29 -1.36 -5.66 -2.21
CA THR A 29 -2.04 -6.93 -2.52
C THR A 29 -2.70 -6.90 -3.89
N GLY A 30 -2.77 -5.73 -4.53
CA GLY A 30 -3.29 -5.54 -5.88
C GLY A 30 -3.83 -4.13 -6.08
N LYS A 31 -4.69 -3.97 -7.08
CA LYS A 31 -5.46 -2.73 -7.29
C LYS A 31 -6.77 -2.79 -6.50
N HIS A 32 -6.99 -1.82 -5.61
CA HIS A 32 -8.26 -1.62 -4.92
C HIS A 32 -8.73 -0.18 -5.14
N TYR A 33 -10.00 -0.03 -5.52
CA TYR A 33 -10.62 1.29 -5.76
C TYR A 33 -9.85 2.18 -6.76
N GLY A 34 -9.21 1.56 -7.77
CA GLY A 34 -8.49 2.28 -8.83
C GLY A 34 -7.00 2.50 -8.60
N ALA A 35 -6.47 2.21 -7.40
CA ALA A 35 -5.05 2.40 -7.07
C ALA A 35 -4.41 1.13 -6.48
N SER A 36 -3.09 0.96 -6.68
CA SER A 36 -2.35 -0.11 -6.01
C SER A 36 -2.32 0.14 -4.51
N SER A 37 -2.81 -0.81 -3.71
CA SER A 37 -2.95 -0.63 -2.26
C SER A 37 -2.77 -1.94 -1.49
N CYS A 38 -2.38 -1.83 -0.22
CA CYS A 38 -2.35 -2.93 0.73
C CYS A 38 -3.74 -3.12 1.39
N ASP A 39 -3.90 -4.23 2.12
CA ASP A 39 -5.18 -4.54 2.79
C ASP A 39 -5.55 -3.53 3.88
N GLY A 40 -4.55 -2.90 4.51
CA GLY A 40 -4.74 -1.83 5.50
C GLY A 40 -5.42 -0.60 4.89
N CYS A 41 -4.82 -0.03 3.84
CA CYS A 41 -5.35 1.16 3.15
C CYS A 41 -6.69 0.88 2.48
N LYS A 42 -6.84 -0.29 1.84
CA LYS A 42 -8.13 -0.77 1.31
C LYS A 42 -9.21 -0.77 2.40
N GLY A 43 -8.90 -1.40 3.54
CA GLY A 43 -9.84 -1.53 4.65
C GLY A 43 -10.20 -0.19 5.29
N PHE A 44 -9.21 0.70 5.44
CA PHE A 44 -9.41 2.06 5.93
C PHE A 44 -10.38 2.83 5.04
N PHE A 45 -10.05 2.98 3.75
CA PHE A 45 -10.88 3.70 2.79
C PHE A 45 -12.32 3.17 2.77
N ARG A 46 -12.47 1.84 2.73
CA ARG A 46 -13.77 1.16 2.75
C ARG A 46 -14.63 1.54 3.97
N ARG A 47 -14.03 1.66 5.15
CA ARG A 47 -14.73 2.04 6.40
C ARG A 47 -15.04 3.53 6.42
N SER A 48 -14.08 4.37 6.03
CA SER A 48 -14.23 5.82 5.99
C SER A 48 -15.37 6.24 5.05
N VAL A 49 -15.42 5.69 3.84
CA VAL A 49 -16.47 5.99 2.86
C VAL A 49 -17.84 5.50 3.32
N ARG A 50 -17.96 4.23 3.77
CA ARG A 50 -19.25 3.68 4.20
C ARG A 50 -19.86 4.41 5.40
N LYS A 51 -19.03 4.95 6.29
CA LYS A 51 -19.49 5.70 7.46
C LYS A 51 -19.50 7.22 7.22
N ASN A 52 -19.12 7.68 6.03
CA ASN A 52 -18.90 9.10 5.72
C ASN A 52 -18.08 9.81 6.82
N HIS A 53 -16.97 9.18 7.23
CA HIS A 53 -16.17 9.68 8.34
C HIS A 53 -15.37 10.91 7.95
N MET A 54 -15.47 11.98 8.74
CA MET A 54 -14.63 13.18 8.61
C MET A 54 -13.48 13.08 9.61
N TYR A 55 -12.26 13.39 9.18
CA TYR A 55 -11.06 13.36 10.03
C TYR A 55 -10.54 14.79 10.22
N SER A 56 -10.11 15.11 11.45
CA SER A 56 -9.22 16.24 11.70
C SER A 56 -7.79 15.73 11.72
N CYS A 57 -6.87 16.49 11.12
CA CYS A 57 -5.45 16.25 11.28
C CYS A 57 -5.00 16.55 12.72
#